data_AF-A0ABD0S9A2-F1
#
_entry.id   AF-A0ABD0S9A2-F1
#
_cell.length_a   1.000
_cell.length_b   1.000
_cell.length_c   1.000
_cell.angle_alpha   90.00
_cell.angle_beta   90.00
_cell.angle_gamma   90.00
#
_symmetry.space_group_name_H-M   'P 1'
#
loop_
_entity.id
_entity.type
_entity.pdbx_description
1 polymer ?
#
loop_
_entity_poly.entity_id
_entity_poly.type
_entity_poly.pdbx_seq_one_letter_code
_entity_poly.pdbx_strand_id
1 'polypeptide(L)'
;MVVISSNFSAPVDGILFQSPATKLLVNDQELGTATLYITEHNVVWGGGVRPSGGPAPTINLLYPTISLHGVQREPSPALFMVLDYELRLPELSQQAGSGDDDDFDADDQPITQLRFVPVSEHDLQPMYSALVQGQALHPDPGDEVDDDDDEHYMDGEEYEEDGEDADNIGEE
;
A
#
# COMPACT_ATOMS: atom_id res chain seq x y z
N MET A 1 13.08 -1.41 3.26
CA MET A 1 14.08 -0.46 2.70
C MET A 1 13.69 -0.13 1.27
N VAL A 2 13.91 1.11 0.81
CA VAL A 2 13.85 1.47 -0.61
C VAL A 2 15.26 1.59 -1.21
N VAL A 3 15.44 1.05 -2.40
CA VAL A 3 16.69 1.10 -3.19
C VAL A 3 16.41 1.78 -4.53
N ILE A 4 17.25 2.75 -4.91
CA ILE A 4 17.19 3.46 -6.19
C ILE A 4 18.45 3.12 -7.00
N SER A 5 18.29 2.72 -8.27
CA SER A 5 19.40 2.40 -9.17
C SER A 5 19.21 2.93 -10.59
N SER A 6 20.31 3.26 -11.27
CA SER A 6 20.31 3.59 -12.71
C SER A 6 20.19 2.37 -13.61
N ASN A 7 20.55 1.19 -13.10
CA ASN A 7 20.44 -0.08 -13.80
C ASN A 7 19.10 -0.75 -13.47
N PHE A 8 18.52 -1.41 -14.46
CA PHE A 8 17.31 -2.23 -14.34
C PHE A 8 17.61 -3.67 -14.74
N SER A 9 17.08 -4.63 -13.98
CA SER A 9 16.83 -5.99 -14.41
C SER A 9 15.40 -6.32 -14.05
N ALA A 10 14.66 -6.95 -14.96
CA ALA A 10 13.34 -7.47 -14.63
C ALA A 10 13.49 -8.58 -13.58
N PRO A 11 12.56 -8.67 -12.61
CA PRO A 11 12.37 -9.90 -11.84
C PRO A 11 12.11 -11.09 -12.77
N VAL A 12 12.53 -12.28 -12.36
CA VAL A 12 12.39 -13.52 -13.16
C VAL A 12 11.62 -14.62 -12.43
N ASP A 13 11.28 -14.39 -11.16
CA ASP A 13 10.63 -15.34 -10.26
C ASP A 13 9.78 -14.57 -9.23
N GLY A 14 8.83 -15.26 -8.58
CA GLY A 14 7.97 -14.69 -7.53
C GLY A 14 7.09 -13.52 -7.98
N ILE A 15 6.82 -13.34 -9.29
CA ILE A 15 5.99 -12.23 -9.78
C ILE A 15 4.51 -12.52 -9.50
N LEU A 16 3.89 -11.68 -8.67
CA LEU A 16 2.45 -11.71 -8.36
C LEU A 16 1.65 -10.89 -9.38
N PHE A 17 2.17 -9.75 -9.82
CA PHE A 17 1.55 -8.91 -10.84
C PHE A 17 2.57 -8.09 -11.64
N GLN A 18 2.23 -7.75 -12.89
CA GLN A 18 3.02 -6.89 -13.75
C GLN A 18 2.12 -5.90 -14.49
N SER A 19 2.39 -4.60 -14.36
CA SER A 19 1.75 -3.53 -15.15
C SER A 19 2.80 -2.87 -16.05
N PRO A 20 2.73 -3.05 -17.38
CA PRO A 20 3.55 -2.29 -18.33
C PRO A 20 3.08 -0.83 -18.44
N ALA A 21 4.03 0.06 -18.75
CA ALA A 21 3.77 1.49 -18.99
C ALA A 21 3.03 2.22 -17.85
N THR A 22 3.24 1.79 -16.60
CA THR A 22 2.81 2.47 -15.38
C THR A 22 3.62 3.75 -15.19
N LYS A 23 2.95 4.89 -15.03
CA LYS A 23 3.60 6.11 -14.56
C LYS A 23 3.84 6.04 -13.06
N LEU A 24 4.91 6.70 -12.60
CA LEU A 24 5.13 6.93 -11.18
C LEU A 24 5.24 8.44 -10.93
N LEU A 25 4.38 8.95 -10.04
CA LEU A 25 4.54 10.26 -9.43
C LEU A 25 5.03 10.08 -7.99
N VAL A 26 5.94 10.93 -7.56
CA VAL A 26 6.45 11.00 -6.18
C VAL A 26 6.20 12.41 -5.68
N ASN A 27 5.43 12.56 -4.60
CA ASN A 27 4.96 13.87 -4.11
C ASN A 27 4.41 14.74 -5.25
N ASP A 28 3.48 14.16 -6.04
CA ASP A 28 2.87 14.69 -7.26
C ASP A 28 3.79 15.09 -8.44
N GLN A 29 5.11 14.87 -8.33
CA GLN A 29 6.04 15.08 -9.44
C GLN A 29 6.23 13.78 -10.26
N GLU A 30 5.93 13.82 -11.58
CA GLU A 30 6.10 12.66 -12.47
C GLU A 30 7.59 12.31 -12.66
N LEU A 31 8.00 11.14 -12.17
CA LEU A 31 9.35 10.59 -12.31
C LEU A 31 9.56 9.93 -13.69
N GLY A 32 8.49 9.41 -14.29
CA GLY A 32 8.47 8.87 -15.64
C GLY A 32 7.44 7.77 -15.85
N THR A 33 7.65 6.97 -16.89
CA THR A 33 6.82 5.81 -17.26
C THR A 33 7.70 4.56 -17.39
N ALA A 34 7.38 3.48 -16.67
CA ALA A 34 8.17 2.25 -16.64
C ALA A 34 7.26 1.00 -16.54
N THR A 35 7.83 -0.16 -16.24
CA THR A 35 7.03 -1.34 -15.86
C THR A 35 7.04 -1.47 -14.34
N LEU A 36 5.86 -1.61 -13.74
CA LEU A 36 5.68 -2.03 -12.36
C LEU A 36 5.62 -3.55 -12.28
N TYR A 37 6.38 -4.12 -11.34
CA TYR A 37 6.33 -5.50 -10.92
C TYR A 37 5.99 -5.52 -9.44
N ILE A 38 5.03 -6.35 -9.06
CA ILE A 38 4.73 -6.67 -7.67
C ILE A 38 5.11 -8.13 -7.50
N THR A 39 6.03 -8.42 -6.59
CA THR A 39 6.60 -9.76 -6.38
C THR A 39 6.35 -10.21 -4.96
N GLU A 40 6.55 -11.49 -4.65
CA GLU A 40 6.46 -12.05 -3.30
C GLU A 40 7.42 -11.41 -2.28
N HIS A 41 8.38 -10.58 -2.71
CA HIS A 41 9.41 -9.99 -1.83
C HIS A 41 9.53 -8.47 -1.89
N ASN A 42 9.10 -7.85 -3.00
CA ASN A 42 9.21 -6.41 -3.21
C ASN A 42 8.33 -5.90 -4.35
N VAL A 43 8.14 -4.59 -4.35
CA VAL A 43 7.61 -3.82 -5.48
C VAL A 43 8.79 -3.24 -6.26
N VAL A 44 8.86 -3.46 -7.58
CA VAL A 44 9.91 -2.91 -8.45
C VAL A 44 9.26 -2.09 -9.55
N TRP A 45 9.67 -0.84 -9.71
CA TRP A 45 9.31 -0.01 -10.86
C TRP A 45 10.58 0.36 -11.63
N GLY A 46 10.68 -0.05 -12.90
CA GLY A 46 11.92 0.12 -13.65
C GLY A 46 11.85 -0.27 -15.13
N GLY A 47 12.96 -0.05 -15.83
CA GLY A 47 13.08 -0.28 -17.28
C GLY A 47 12.37 0.79 -18.13
N GLY A 48 12.13 1.97 -17.57
CA GLY A 48 11.31 3.03 -18.16
C GLY A 48 12.08 4.23 -18.71
N VAL A 49 11.33 5.29 -19.03
CA VAL A 49 11.83 6.57 -19.53
C VAL A 49 11.30 7.75 -18.71
N ARG A 50 12.10 8.81 -18.59
CA ARG A 50 11.74 10.06 -17.91
C ARG A 50 10.87 10.95 -18.83
N PRO A 51 10.09 11.91 -18.30
CA PRO A 51 9.32 12.85 -19.13
C PRO A 51 10.20 13.71 -20.05
N SER A 52 11.42 14.03 -19.60
CA SER A 52 12.45 14.75 -20.37
C SER A 52 13.24 13.86 -21.36
N GLY A 53 12.92 12.57 -21.42
CA GLY A 53 13.67 11.56 -22.18
C GLY A 53 14.85 10.96 -21.40
N GLY A 54 15.42 9.90 -21.97
CA GLY A 54 16.45 9.09 -21.29
C GLY A 54 15.88 8.10 -20.27
N PRO A 55 16.73 7.23 -19.69
CA PRO A 55 16.29 6.13 -18.82
C PRO A 55 15.77 6.65 -17.48
N ALA A 56 14.58 6.18 -17.06
CA ALA A 56 14.09 6.39 -15.71
C ALA A 56 14.96 5.63 -14.69
N PRO A 57 15.08 6.11 -13.43
CA PRO A 57 15.63 5.29 -12.36
C PRO A 57 14.76 4.05 -12.14
N THR A 58 15.36 3.01 -11.58
CA THR A 58 14.64 1.86 -11.01
C THR A 58 14.47 2.10 -9.51
N ILE A 59 13.27 1.83 -9.00
CA ILE A 59 12.94 1.87 -7.58
C ILE A 59 12.53 0.46 -7.16
N ASN A 60 13.14 -0.06 -6.10
CA ASN A 60 12.74 -1.30 -5.44
C ASN A 60 12.33 -0.97 -3.99
N LEU A 61 11.13 -1.38 -3.60
CA LEU A 61 10.55 -1.18 -2.27
C LEU A 61 10.29 -2.53 -1.61
N LEU A 62 10.88 -2.77 -0.44
CA LEU A 62 10.49 -3.90 0.41
C LEU A 62 9.16 -3.61 1.11
N TYR A 63 8.37 -4.64 1.37
CA TYR A 63 7.05 -4.53 2.00
C TYR A 63 7.03 -3.83 3.36
N PRO A 64 7.94 -4.15 4.32
CA PRO A 64 8.12 -3.42 5.59
C PRO A 64 8.54 -1.94 5.49
N THR A 65 8.51 -1.33 4.30
CA THR A 65 8.70 0.12 4.14
C THR A 65 7.50 0.83 3.54
N ILE A 66 6.39 0.12 3.33
CA ILE A 66 5.13 0.67 2.82
C ILE A 66 4.17 0.83 4.00
N SER A 67 4.17 2.02 4.58
CA SER A 67 3.46 2.36 5.81
C SER A 67 1.94 2.43 5.61
N LEU A 68 1.51 2.89 4.45
CA LEU A 68 0.11 2.84 4.01
C LEU A 68 0.05 2.58 2.51
N HIS A 69 -0.99 1.87 2.08
CA HIS A 69 -1.26 1.60 0.66
C HIS A 69 -2.77 1.54 0.38
N GLY A 70 -3.18 1.83 -0.85
CA GLY A 70 -4.60 1.85 -1.22
C GLY A 70 -4.86 2.08 -2.71
N VAL A 71 -6.12 1.95 -3.11
CA VAL A 71 -6.58 2.33 -4.46
C VAL A 71 -7.16 3.75 -4.40
N GLN A 72 -6.44 4.70 -4.98
CA GLN A 72 -6.96 6.03 -5.26
C GLN A 72 -7.80 5.98 -6.54
N ARG A 73 -8.98 6.62 -6.54
CA ARG A 73 -9.84 6.77 -7.74
C ARG A 73 -9.86 8.20 -8.26
N GLU A 74 -9.96 9.18 -7.36
CA GLU A 74 -10.03 10.61 -7.66
C GLU A 74 -8.81 11.35 -7.06
N PRO A 75 -8.34 12.46 -7.66
CA PRO A 75 -8.74 13.01 -8.96
C PRO A 75 -8.18 12.23 -10.18
N SER A 76 -7.41 11.17 -9.95
CA SER A 76 -6.97 10.25 -11.01
C SER A 76 -6.73 8.84 -10.45
N PRO A 77 -7.16 7.76 -11.15
CA PRO A 77 -7.00 6.41 -10.65
C PRO A 77 -5.52 6.00 -10.53
N ALA A 78 -5.11 5.53 -9.34
CA ALA A 78 -3.74 5.14 -9.03
C ALA A 78 -3.69 4.09 -7.90
N LEU A 79 -2.64 3.27 -7.89
CA LEU A 79 -2.21 2.57 -6.68
C LEU A 79 -1.39 3.57 -5.86
N PHE A 80 -1.90 3.94 -4.70
CA PHE A 80 -1.31 4.91 -3.78
C PHE A 80 -0.50 4.17 -2.72
N MET A 81 0.68 4.69 -2.38
CA MET A 81 1.50 4.20 -1.27
C MET A 81 2.13 5.40 -0.53
N VAL A 82 2.40 5.19 0.76
CA VAL A 82 3.03 6.15 1.67
C VAL A 82 4.22 5.49 2.36
N LEU A 83 5.32 6.23 2.50
CA LEU A 83 6.51 5.87 3.26
C LEU A 83 6.73 6.90 4.38
N ASP A 84 7.06 6.47 5.60
CA ASP A 84 7.33 7.34 6.76
C ASP A 84 8.70 8.09 6.70
N TYR A 85 9.22 8.35 5.51
CA TYR A 85 10.48 9.07 5.33
C TYR A 85 10.60 9.73 3.95
N GLU A 86 11.44 10.76 3.90
CA GLU A 86 11.73 11.54 2.70
C GLU A 86 12.59 10.75 1.68
N LEU A 87 12.03 10.45 0.51
CA LEU A 87 12.76 9.79 -0.57
C LEU A 87 13.52 10.80 -1.43
N ARG A 88 14.81 10.99 -1.13
CA ARG A 88 15.68 11.95 -1.85
C ARG A 88 16.11 11.45 -3.22
N LEU A 89 15.32 11.78 -4.24
CA LEU A 89 15.62 11.54 -5.65
C LEU A 89 16.32 12.76 -6.29
N PRO A 90 17.54 12.61 -6.86
CA PRO A 90 18.24 13.68 -7.60
C PRO A 90 17.41 14.29 -8.74
N GLU A 91 16.51 13.50 -9.32
CA GLU A 91 15.56 13.88 -10.36
C GLU A 91 14.50 14.90 -9.90
N LEU A 92 14.15 14.89 -8.61
CA LEU A 92 13.05 15.66 -8.03
C LEU A 92 13.54 16.84 -7.18
N SER A 93 14.80 16.82 -6.75
CA SER A 93 15.41 17.77 -5.81
C SER A 93 15.50 19.23 -6.28
N GLN A 94 14.92 19.59 -7.43
CA GLN A 94 14.93 20.95 -8.00
C GLN A 94 13.59 21.68 -7.90
N GLN A 95 12.52 21.03 -7.39
CA GLN A 95 11.16 21.59 -7.48
C GLN A 95 10.33 21.56 -6.18
N ALA A 96 10.94 21.21 -5.04
CA ALA A 96 10.31 21.25 -3.71
C ALA A 96 10.15 22.70 -3.19
N GLY A 97 9.34 23.51 -3.86
CA GLY A 97 9.22 24.94 -3.55
C GLY A 97 8.19 25.72 -4.35
N SER A 98 6.92 25.29 -4.33
CA SER A 98 5.76 26.18 -4.49
C SER A 98 4.44 25.43 -4.25
N GLY A 99 4.01 25.39 -2.99
CA GLY A 99 2.71 24.93 -2.53
C GLY A 99 2.33 25.77 -1.31
N ASP A 100 1.67 26.89 -1.55
CA ASP A 100 1.28 27.88 -0.56
C ASP A 100 -0.09 27.47 0.02
N ASP A 101 -0.08 26.77 1.15
CA ASP A 101 -1.23 26.65 2.04
C ASP A 101 -0.71 26.64 3.50
N ASP A 102 -1.16 27.62 4.29
CA ASP A 102 -0.66 27.89 5.64
C ASP A 102 -1.29 26.94 6.68
N ASP A 103 -0.67 25.79 6.93
CA ASP A 103 -0.68 25.07 8.23
C ASP A 103 0.37 23.94 8.22
N PHE A 104 1.62 24.27 8.53
CA PHE A 104 2.65 23.25 8.83
C PHE A 104 2.52 22.87 10.31
N ASP A 105 1.94 21.70 10.57
CA ASP A 105 1.78 21.20 11.95
C ASP A 105 3.05 20.45 12.38
N ALA A 106 3.32 20.40 13.70
CA ALA A 106 4.53 19.74 14.21
C ALA A 106 4.50 18.20 14.06
N ASP A 107 3.33 17.65 13.72
CA ASP A 107 3.10 16.25 13.39
C ASP A 107 3.35 15.92 11.91
N ASP A 108 3.69 16.90 11.04
CA ASP A 108 4.13 16.69 9.65
C ASP A 108 5.52 16.04 9.58
N GLN A 109 5.58 14.74 9.89
CA GLN A 109 6.72 13.91 9.50
C GLN A 109 6.83 13.88 7.97
N PRO A 110 8.04 13.89 7.39
CA PRO A 110 8.23 13.99 5.95
C PRO A 110 7.84 12.68 5.26
N ILE A 111 6.55 12.54 4.96
CA ILE A 111 5.95 11.41 4.27
C ILE A 111 6.23 11.50 2.77
N THR A 112 6.74 10.41 2.19
CA THR A 112 6.79 10.27 0.72
C THR A 112 5.53 9.61 0.22
N GLN A 113 4.79 10.30 -0.64
CA GLN A 113 3.64 9.76 -1.36
C GLN A 113 4.07 9.24 -2.74
N LEU A 114 3.65 8.02 -3.07
CA LEU A 114 3.91 7.37 -4.34
C LEU A 114 2.57 7.05 -5.04
N ARG A 115 2.45 7.44 -6.30
CA ARG A 115 1.23 7.23 -7.11
C ARG A 115 1.60 6.49 -8.38
N PHE A 116 1.27 5.20 -8.42
CA PHE A 116 1.47 4.34 -9.59
C PHE A 116 0.20 4.38 -10.46
N VAL A 117 0.26 5.06 -11.60
CA VAL A 117 -0.87 5.24 -12.52
C VAL A 117 -0.73 4.23 -13.67
N PRO A 118 -1.54 3.16 -13.73
CA PRO A 118 -1.54 2.21 -14.84
C PRO A 118 -2.17 2.80 -16.11
N VAL A 119 -2.01 2.10 -17.24
CA VAL A 119 -2.68 2.47 -18.50
C VAL A 119 -4.20 2.21 -18.43
N SER A 120 -4.65 1.25 -17.62
CA SER A 120 -6.07 0.93 -17.41
C SER A 120 -6.43 0.94 -15.93
N GLU A 121 -7.54 1.59 -15.56
CA GLU A 121 -8.09 1.52 -14.20
C GLU A 121 -8.40 0.07 -13.77
N HIS A 122 -8.74 -0.81 -14.72
CA HIS A 122 -9.02 -2.21 -14.44
C HIS A 122 -7.83 -2.97 -13.82
N ASP A 123 -6.60 -2.49 -14.01
CA ASP A 123 -5.41 -3.09 -13.42
C ASP A 123 -5.26 -2.76 -11.92
N LEU A 124 -5.93 -1.72 -11.41
CA LEU A 124 -5.74 -1.26 -10.02
C LEU A 124 -6.16 -2.28 -8.96
N GLN A 125 -7.26 -3.00 -9.18
CA GLN A 125 -7.72 -4.01 -8.22
C GLN A 125 -6.79 -5.23 -8.19
N PRO A 126 -6.35 -5.80 -9.35
CA PRO A 126 -5.26 -6.77 -9.41
C PRO A 126 -3.95 -6.27 -8.77
N MET A 127 -3.52 -5.05 -9.08
CA MET A 127 -2.32 -4.43 -8.50
C MET A 127 -2.39 -4.38 -6.97
N TYR A 128 -3.50 -3.88 -6.42
CA TYR A 128 -3.71 -3.82 -4.97
C TYR A 128 -3.76 -5.21 -4.33
N SER A 129 -4.45 -6.17 -4.95
CA SER A 129 -4.57 -7.53 -4.40
C SER A 129 -3.21 -8.24 -4.36
N ALA A 130 -2.37 -8.06 -5.38
CA ALA A 130 -1.00 -8.57 -5.39
C ALA A 130 -0.09 -7.86 -4.37
N LEU A 131 -0.33 -6.57 -4.10
CA LEU A 131 0.40 -5.82 -3.08
C LEU A 131 0.09 -6.35 -1.67
N VAL A 132 -1.20 -6.56 -1.36
CA VAL A 132 -1.66 -7.14 -0.09
C VAL A 132 -1.14 -8.57 0.08
N GLN A 133 -1.20 -9.39 -0.97
CA GLN A 133 -0.64 -10.75 -0.94
C GLN A 133 0.85 -10.75 -0.60
N GLY A 134 1.62 -9.82 -1.19
CA GLY A 134 3.04 -9.68 -0.87
C GLY A 134 3.28 -9.18 0.55
N GLN A 135 2.50 -8.21 1.06
CA GLN A 135 2.61 -7.79 2.46
C GLN A 135 2.32 -8.92 3.45
N ALA A 136 1.33 -9.77 3.18
CA ALA A 136 1.00 -10.91 4.03
C ALA A 136 2.13 -11.96 4.16
N LEU A 137 3.13 -11.93 3.27
CA LEU A 137 4.34 -12.77 3.33
C LEU A 137 5.49 -12.13 4.14
N HIS A 138 5.38 -10.85 4.51
CA HIS A 138 6.39 -10.09 5.27
C HIS A 138 5.72 -9.27 6.39
N PRO A 139 5.10 -9.93 7.39
CA PRO A 139 4.68 -9.23 8.62
C PRO A 139 5.91 -8.61 9.30
N ASP A 140 5.71 -7.49 9.99
CA ASP A 140 6.80 -6.86 10.73
C ASP A 140 7.22 -7.75 11.92
N PRO A 141 8.53 -7.94 12.17
CA PRO A 141 9.02 -8.80 13.25
C PRO A 141 8.80 -8.21 14.67
N GLY A 142 8.12 -7.06 14.76
CA GLY A 142 7.61 -6.49 16.01
C GLY A 142 6.11 -6.72 16.21
N ASP A 143 5.39 -7.15 15.16
CA ASP A 143 3.98 -7.54 15.16
C ASP A 143 3.87 -9.08 15.27
N GLU A 144 4.78 -9.71 16.03
CA GLU A 144 4.54 -11.06 16.54
C GLU A 144 3.31 -10.97 17.46
N VAL A 145 2.14 -11.34 16.93
CA VAL A 145 0.94 -11.51 17.72
C VAL A 145 1.24 -12.58 18.78
N ASP A 146 1.14 -12.20 20.05
CA ASP A 146 1.13 -13.17 21.13
C ASP A 146 -0.13 -14.04 20.92
N ASP A 147 0.06 -15.28 20.42
CA ASP A 147 -0.98 -16.30 20.14
C ASP A 147 -1.76 -16.78 21.41
N ASP A 148 -1.67 -16.03 22.52
CA ASP A 148 -2.18 -16.37 23.86
C ASP A 148 -3.48 -15.60 24.24
N ASP A 149 -4.10 -14.85 23.32
CA ASP A 149 -5.32 -14.03 23.58
C ASP A 149 -6.57 -14.46 22.76
N ASP A 150 -6.66 -15.73 22.35
CA ASP A 150 -7.85 -16.34 21.68
C ASP A 150 -8.96 -16.78 22.67
N GLU A 151 -9.26 -15.93 23.66
CA GLU A 151 -10.46 -16.05 24.49
C GLU A 151 -11.14 -14.67 24.68
N HIS A 152 -12.39 -14.54 24.22
CA HIS A 152 -13.39 -13.48 24.48
C HIS A 152 -13.94 -12.65 23.30
N TYR A 153 -14.05 -13.23 22.10
CA TYR A 153 -15.21 -12.90 21.24
C TYR A 153 -16.41 -13.77 21.63
N MET A 154 -17.05 -13.41 22.75
CA MET A 154 -18.34 -13.99 23.14
C MET A 154 -19.40 -13.60 22.11
N ASP A 155 -19.91 -14.62 21.42
CA ASP A 155 -20.94 -14.49 20.41
C ASP A 155 -22.27 -13.98 21.00
N GLY A 156 -22.98 -13.18 20.22
CA GLY A 156 -24.16 -12.42 20.65
C GLY A 156 -25.47 -13.18 20.45
N GLU A 157 -25.60 -14.37 21.03
CA GLU A 157 -26.81 -15.21 20.97
C GLU A 157 -27.72 -14.85 22.16
N GLU A 158 -28.70 -13.96 21.96
CA GLU A 158 -30.11 -14.22 21.64
C GLU A 158 -30.98 -14.48 22.89
N TYR A 159 -32.13 -13.80 22.95
CA TYR A 159 -32.96 -13.70 24.14
C TYR A 159 -33.99 -14.84 24.19
N GLU A 160 -33.78 -15.83 25.06
CA GLU A 160 -34.82 -16.84 25.34
C GLU A 160 -35.89 -16.25 26.30
N GLU A 161 -36.99 -15.77 25.71
CA GLU A 161 -38.23 -15.42 26.42
C GLU A 161 -38.98 -16.71 26.79
N ASP A 162 -38.63 -17.31 27.94
CA ASP A 162 -39.28 -18.53 28.42
C ASP A 162 -40.68 -18.24 29.00
N GLY A 163 -41.68 -18.86 28.37
CA GLY A 163 -43.09 -18.76 28.72
C GLY A 163 -43.56 -20.02 29.43
N GLU A 164 -43.40 -20.07 30.76
CA GLU A 164 -43.86 -21.20 31.56
C GLU A 164 -45.30 -21.00 32.09
N ASP A 165 -46.28 -21.56 31.36
CA ASP A 165 -47.60 -21.88 31.90
C ASP A 165 -47.49 -23.00 32.95
N ALA A 166 -47.95 -22.75 34.18
CA ALA A 166 -47.98 -23.75 35.26
C ALA A 166 -49.35 -23.78 35.98
N ASP A 167 -50.30 -24.51 35.39
CA ASP A 167 -51.58 -24.86 36.03
C ASP A 167 -51.39 -25.88 37.18
N ASN A 168 -51.95 -25.56 38.36
CA ASN A 168 -52.67 -26.47 39.28
C ASN A 168 -51.95 -27.78 39.75
N ILE A 169 -51.49 -27.95 41.01
CA ILE A 169 -52.20 -28.38 42.26
C ILE A 169 -51.18 -28.37 43.45
N GLY A 170 -51.50 -28.52 44.75
CA GLY A 170 -52.75 -28.65 45.52
C GLY A 170 -52.54 -29.45 46.84
N GLU A 171 -53.33 -29.17 47.90
CA GLU A 171 -53.23 -29.70 49.30
C GLU A 171 -51.97 -29.21 50.07
N GLU A 172 -51.97 -28.94 51.40
CA GLU A 172 -52.93 -29.21 52.51
C GLU A 172 -53.54 -27.95 53.16
#